data_AF-A4V721-F1
#
_entry.id   AF-A4V721-F1
#
_cell.length_a   1.000
_cell.length_b   1.000
_cell.length_c   1.000
_cell.angle_alpha   90.00
_cell.angle_beta   90.00
_cell.angle_gamma   90.00
#
_symmetry.space_group_name_H-M   'P 1'
#
loop_
_entity.id
_entity.type
_entity.pdbx_description
1 polymer ?
#
loop_
_entity_poly.entity_id
_entity_poly.type
_entity_poly.pdbx_seq_one_letter_code
_entity_poly.pdbx_strand_id
1 'polypeptide(L)'
;MQMNKALTTTGIYRPGQPPQLFPVYDAHLNRMQELAFLIGDRLLSMPLGTLASVSETMKVGVVTLAGKIETVMLEHYSPLQSDDDVQWFCFTKQKYQDCDWGGEEQIDEIIVELEAWLARPVFTEIQPAQRLQTLAKGLEDWIENYESSQPS
;
A
#
# COMPACT_ATOMS: atom_id res chain seq x y z
N MET A 1 -2.90 -19.10 0.56
CA MET A 1 -1.76 -18.15 0.45
C MET A 1 -1.72 -17.32 1.73
N GLN A 2 -0.54 -16.91 2.19
CA GLN A 2 -0.38 -16.05 3.37
C GLN A 2 -0.10 -14.60 2.91
N MET A 3 -0.55 -13.62 3.70
CA MET A 3 -0.23 -12.22 3.46
C MET A 3 1.26 -11.97 3.57
N ASN A 4 1.81 -11.19 2.66
CA ASN A 4 3.13 -10.64 2.79
C ASN A 4 3.12 -9.63 3.93
N LYS A 5 3.92 -9.89 4.96
CA LYS A 5 4.07 -9.03 6.15
C LYS A 5 5.53 -8.63 6.35
N ALA A 6 6.33 -8.68 5.29
CA ALA A 6 7.69 -8.20 5.35
C ALA A 6 7.68 -6.69 5.61
N LEU A 7 8.28 -6.29 6.73
CA LEU A 7 8.50 -4.90 7.08
C LEU A 7 9.56 -4.30 6.14
N THR A 8 9.41 -3.02 5.85
CA THR A 8 10.29 -2.29 4.94
C THR A 8 11.15 -1.35 5.77
N THR A 9 12.46 -1.39 5.53
CA THR A 9 13.40 -0.41 6.08
C THR A 9 13.82 0.58 5.00
N THR A 10 13.82 1.86 5.33
CA THR A 10 14.34 2.92 4.49
C THR A 10 15.86 3.02 4.62
N GLY A 11 16.54 2.63 3.56
CA GLY A 11 17.93 2.99 3.31
C GLY A 11 17.97 4.00 2.18
N ILE A 12 18.58 5.18 2.40
CA ILE A 12 18.93 6.05 1.28
C ILE A 12 20.25 5.53 0.69
N TYR A 13 20.17 5.08 -0.56
CA TYR A 13 21.32 4.68 -1.35
C TYR A 13 21.75 5.86 -2.22
N ARG A 14 22.91 6.44 -1.90
CA ARG A 14 23.56 7.45 -2.76
C ARG A 14 24.73 6.79 -3.49
N PRO A 15 24.87 6.98 -4.83
CA PRO A 15 26.01 6.44 -5.56
C PRO A 15 27.34 6.82 -4.89
N GLY A 16 28.16 5.83 -4.56
CA GLY A 16 29.47 6.04 -3.93
C GLY A 16 29.46 6.33 -2.43
N GLN A 17 28.31 6.27 -1.74
CA GLN A 17 28.23 6.38 -0.28
C GLN A 17 27.66 5.10 0.35
N PRO A 18 28.04 4.76 1.59
CA PRO A 18 27.38 3.69 2.33
C PRO A 18 25.89 4.03 2.51
N PRO A 19 25.01 3.01 2.57
CA PRO A 19 23.59 3.22 2.82
C PRO A 19 23.40 4.03 4.10
N GLN A 20 22.63 5.11 4.03
CA GLN A 20 22.23 5.88 5.21
C GLN A 20 20.91 5.32 5.71
N LEU A 21 20.91 4.85 6.96
CA LEU A 21 19.73 4.36 7.65
C LEU A 21 19.06 5.52 8.39
N PHE A 22 17.73 5.51 8.45
CA PHE A 22 16.92 6.49 9.16
C PHE A 22 16.08 5.76 10.22
N PRO A 23 16.66 5.39 11.38
CA PRO A 23 16.02 4.47 12.32
C PRO A 23 14.68 4.98 12.89
N VAL A 24 14.54 6.31 12.99
CA VAL A 24 13.28 6.94 13.44
C VAL A 24 12.23 6.75 12.36
N TYR A 25 12.48 7.20 11.13
CA TYR A 25 11.62 6.97 9.98
C TYR A 25 11.22 5.50 9.81
N ASP A 26 12.19 4.58 9.96
CA ASP A 26 11.95 3.14 9.92
C ASP A 26 10.96 2.68 11.00
N ALA A 27 11.04 3.23 12.23
CA ALA A 27 10.13 2.88 13.30
C ALA A 27 8.69 3.33 12.99
N HIS A 28 8.52 4.55 12.47
CA HIS A 28 7.21 5.07 12.05
C HIS A 28 6.65 4.24 10.89
N LEU A 29 7.45 3.98 9.85
CA LEU A 29 7.04 3.18 8.71
C LEU A 29 6.64 1.75 9.13
N ASN A 30 7.47 1.09 9.94
CA ASN A 30 7.17 -0.26 10.43
C ASN A 30 5.88 -0.29 11.24
N ARG A 31 5.64 0.73 12.09
CA ARG A 31 4.41 0.83 12.86
C ARG A 31 3.19 0.96 11.95
N MET A 32 3.26 1.81 10.93
CA MET A 32 2.21 1.96 9.93
C MET A 32 1.94 0.63 9.20
N GLN A 33 3.00 -0.07 8.76
CA GLN A 33 2.88 -1.37 8.09
C GLN A 33 2.21 -2.43 8.98
N GLU A 34 2.63 -2.53 10.25
CA GLU A 34 2.04 -3.46 11.21
C GLU A 34 0.54 -3.21 11.39
N LEU A 35 0.13 -1.94 11.54
CA LEU A 35 -1.27 -1.56 11.66
C LEU A 35 -2.05 -1.91 10.39
N ALA A 36 -1.49 -1.61 9.22
CA ALA A 36 -2.09 -1.97 7.94
C ALA A 36 -2.26 -3.49 7.81
N PHE A 37 -1.28 -4.29 8.22
CA PHE A 37 -1.39 -5.76 8.21
C PHE A 37 -2.48 -6.28 9.13
N LEU A 38 -2.72 -5.64 10.28
CA LEU A 38 -3.85 -6.02 11.14
C LEU A 38 -5.19 -5.78 10.45
N ILE A 39 -5.31 -4.70 9.66
CA ILE A 39 -6.49 -4.45 8.82
C ILE A 39 -6.57 -5.50 7.71
N GLY A 40 -5.47 -5.77 7.02
CA GLY A 40 -5.38 -6.78 5.95
C GLY A 40 -5.79 -8.18 6.42
N ASP A 41 -5.38 -8.60 7.62
CA ASP A 41 -5.78 -9.88 8.21
C ASP A 41 -7.29 -9.98 8.40
N ARG A 42 -7.94 -8.87 8.80
CA ARG A 42 -9.42 -8.83 8.90
C ARG A 42 -10.04 -8.97 7.52
N LEU A 43 -9.54 -8.22 6.54
CA LEU A 43 -10.07 -8.21 5.17
C LEU A 43 -9.93 -9.55 4.47
N LEU A 44 -8.90 -10.36 4.78
CA LEU A 44 -8.74 -11.71 4.23
C LEU A 44 -9.90 -12.67 4.53
N SER A 45 -10.64 -12.41 5.61
CA SER A 45 -11.81 -13.20 5.99
C SER A 45 -13.13 -12.66 5.42
N MET A 46 -13.08 -11.52 4.72
CA MET A 46 -14.26 -10.81 4.22
C MET A 46 -14.56 -11.20 2.75
N PRO A 47 -15.77 -10.92 2.25
CA PRO A 47 -16.09 -11.09 0.85
C PRO A 47 -15.14 -10.30 -0.06
N LEU A 48 -14.85 -10.84 -1.25
CA LEU A 48 -14.06 -10.17 -2.27
C LEU A 48 -14.64 -8.79 -2.60
N GLY A 49 -13.77 -7.79 -2.72
CA GLY A 49 -14.16 -6.40 -2.96
C GLY A 49 -14.45 -5.60 -1.69
N THR A 50 -14.38 -6.21 -0.51
CA THR A 50 -14.45 -5.46 0.76
C THR A 50 -13.21 -4.60 0.95
N LEU A 51 -13.40 -3.33 1.26
CA LEU A 51 -12.36 -2.37 1.65
C LEU A 51 -12.61 -1.88 3.08
N ALA A 52 -11.53 -1.57 3.79
CA ALA A 52 -11.59 -0.78 5.02
C ALA A 52 -11.63 0.71 4.65
N SER A 53 -12.69 1.42 5.03
CA SER A 53 -12.77 2.88 4.85
C SER A 53 -12.11 3.55 6.04
N VAL A 54 -10.82 3.89 5.91
CA VAL A 54 -10.01 4.39 7.03
C VAL A 54 -10.29 5.87 7.28
N SER A 55 -10.43 6.65 6.22
CA SER A 55 -10.91 8.04 6.25
C SER A 55 -11.81 8.34 5.05
N GLU A 56 -12.19 9.61 4.86
CA GLU A 56 -12.97 10.02 3.68
C GLU A 56 -12.20 9.80 2.37
N THR A 57 -10.87 9.96 2.44
CA THR A 57 -9.98 9.90 1.29
C THR A 57 -9.20 8.60 1.24
N MET A 58 -8.98 7.93 2.38
CA MET A 58 -8.16 6.72 2.47
C MET A 58 -8.98 5.44 2.61
N LYS A 59 -8.71 4.48 1.73
CA LYS A 59 -9.25 3.11 1.82
C LYS A 59 -8.11 2.10 1.84
N VAL A 60 -8.27 1.02 2.60
CA VAL A 60 -7.30 -0.09 2.64
C VAL A 60 -7.95 -1.35 2.08
N GLY A 61 -7.21 -2.05 1.24
CA GLY A 61 -7.65 -3.29 0.58
C GLY A 61 -6.59 -4.38 0.67
N VAL A 62 -7.00 -5.59 0.27
CA VAL A 62 -6.10 -6.73 0.10
C VAL A 62 -6.17 -7.22 -1.32
N VAL A 63 -5.01 -7.42 -1.94
CA VAL A 63 -4.91 -7.80 -3.35
C VAL A 63 -3.85 -8.87 -3.55
N THR A 64 -3.90 -9.58 -4.67
CA THR A 64 -2.78 -10.43 -5.08
C THR A 64 -1.91 -9.63 -6.05
N LEU A 65 -0.65 -9.43 -5.70
CA LEU A 65 0.34 -8.73 -6.51
C LEU A 65 1.65 -9.53 -6.55
N ALA A 66 2.16 -9.79 -7.76
CA ALA A 66 3.30 -10.63 -8.07
C ALA A 66 3.26 -12.00 -7.37
N GLY A 67 2.07 -12.62 -7.32
CA GLY A 67 1.84 -13.90 -6.65
C GLY A 67 1.90 -13.85 -5.11
N LYS A 68 1.92 -12.66 -4.52
CA LYS A 68 1.85 -12.45 -3.07
C LYS A 68 0.56 -11.73 -2.71
N ILE A 69 0.05 -12.00 -1.52
CA ILE A 69 -1.09 -11.24 -0.98
C ILE A 69 -0.52 -9.99 -0.33
N GLU A 70 -0.97 -8.82 -0.77
CA GLU A 70 -0.51 -7.53 -0.30
C GLU A 70 -1.63 -6.73 0.34
N THR A 71 -1.29 -5.98 1.39
CA THR A 71 -2.14 -4.88 1.87
C THR A 71 -1.80 -3.63 1.08
N VAL A 72 -2.83 -2.97 0.57
CA VAL A 72 -2.69 -1.75 -0.25
C VAL A 72 -3.55 -0.63 0.29
N MET A 73 -3.10 0.59 0.08
CA MET A 73 -3.83 1.82 0.35
C MET A 73 -4.29 2.42 -0.97
N LEU A 74 -5.55 2.83 -1.05
CA LEU A 74 -6.12 3.64 -2.13
C LEU A 74 -6.40 5.03 -1.59
N GLU A 75 -5.75 6.05 -2.14
CA GLU A 75 -6.01 7.45 -1.80
C GLU A 75 -6.92 8.10 -2.84
N HIS A 76 -7.89 8.89 -2.35
CA HIS A 76 -8.87 9.63 -3.15
C HIS A 76 -9.62 8.79 -4.19
N TYR A 77 -9.68 7.47 -4.01
CA TYR A 77 -10.24 6.58 -5.01
C TYR A 77 -11.71 6.89 -5.32
N SER A 78 -11.96 7.14 -6.60
CA SER A 78 -13.28 7.25 -7.20
C SER A 78 -13.50 6.16 -8.25
N PRO A 79 -14.67 5.50 -8.29
CA PRO A 79 -15.00 4.54 -9.36
C PRO A 79 -15.04 5.16 -10.76
N LEU A 80 -15.12 6.50 -10.86
CA LEU A 80 -15.22 7.23 -12.12
C LEU A 80 -13.87 7.69 -12.68
N GLN A 81 -12.78 7.59 -11.92
CA GLN A 81 -11.47 8.02 -12.38
C GLN A 81 -10.81 6.96 -13.27
N SER A 82 -9.88 7.40 -14.14
CA SER A 82 -9.08 6.49 -14.96
C SER A 82 -8.27 5.54 -14.09
N ASP A 83 -8.05 4.31 -14.56
CA ASP A 83 -7.21 3.32 -13.88
C ASP A 83 -5.80 3.86 -13.66
N ASP A 84 -5.27 4.60 -14.64
CA ASP A 84 -3.95 5.23 -14.61
C ASP A 84 -3.83 6.36 -13.58
N ASP A 85 -4.97 6.95 -13.17
CA ASP A 85 -5.03 8.04 -12.17
C ASP A 85 -5.26 7.50 -10.75
N VAL A 86 -5.35 6.19 -10.56
CA VAL A 86 -5.52 5.60 -9.23
C VAL A 86 -4.22 5.69 -8.44
N GLN A 87 -4.24 6.55 -7.43
CA GLN A 87 -3.18 6.65 -6.43
C GLN A 87 -3.33 5.51 -5.43
N TRP A 88 -2.36 4.59 -5.47
CA TRP A 88 -2.32 3.49 -4.53
C TRP A 88 -0.91 3.07 -4.17
N PHE A 89 -0.78 2.52 -2.96
CA PHE A 89 0.51 2.19 -2.37
C PHE A 89 0.47 0.80 -1.75
N CYS A 90 1.51 0.00 -1.99
CA CYS A 90 1.71 -1.27 -1.30
C CYS A 90 2.41 -1.02 0.04
N PHE A 91 1.85 -1.54 1.13
CA PHE A 91 2.49 -1.36 2.44
C PHE A 91 3.82 -2.14 2.54
N THR A 92 4.03 -3.25 1.84
CA THR A 92 5.22 -4.13 2.00
C THR A 92 6.37 -3.92 1.00
N LYS A 93 6.11 -3.26 -0.14
CA LYS A 93 7.07 -3.22 -1.26
C LYS A 93 7.37 -1.78 -1.58
N GLN A 94 8.52 -1.27 -1.13
CA GLN A 94 9.04 0.00 -1.62
C GLN A 94 10.56 0.03 -1.70
N LYS A 95 11.06 0.32 -2.90
CA LYS A 95 12.38 0.93 -3.07
C LYS A 95 12.13 2.43 -2.93
N TYR A 96 12.64 3.03 -1.87
CA TYR A 96 12.46 4.44 -1.48
C TYR A 96 12.75 5.49 -2.59
N GLN A 97 13.26 5.08 -3.75
CA GLN A 97 13.54 6.00 -4.86
C GLN A 97 12.27 6.53 -5.54
N ASP A 98 11.11 5.88 -5.39
CA ASP A 98 9.90 6.20 -6.19
C ASP A 98 8.61 6.41 -5.38
N CYS A 99 8.65 6.33 -4.04
CA CYS A 99 7.45 6.51 -3.21
C CYS A 99 7.63 7.67 -2.24
N ASP A 100 7.11 8.82 -2.64
CA ASP A 100 7.00 10.00 -1.78
C ASP A 100 5.77 9.84 -0.89
N TRP A 101 5.96 9.35 0.34
CA TRP A 101 4.93 9.37 1.38
C TRP A 101 4.84 10.74 2.08
N GLY A 102 5.47 11.79 1.54
CA GLY A 102 5.44 13.17 2.06
C GLY A 102 6.16 13.41 3.39
N GLY A 103 6.86 12.39 3.93
CA GLY A 103 7.73 12.52 5.10
C GLY A 103 7.20 11.86 6.37
N GLU A 104 7.85 12.12 7.52
CA GLU A 104 7.48 11.52 8.83
C GLU A 104 6.09 11.95 9.29
N GLU A 105 5.75 13.23 9.10
CA GLU A 105 4.47 13.80 9.53
C GLU A 105 3.28 13.11 8.86
N GLN A 106 3.38 12.83 7.55
CA GLN A 106 2.32 12.15 6.82
C GLN A 106 2.22 10.66 7.19
N ILE A 107 3.34 9.99 7.51
CA ILE A 107 3.29 8.62 8.06
C ILE A 107 2.55 8.62 9.41
N ASP A 108 2.84 9.59 10.28
CA ASP A 108 2.17 9.71 11.58
C ASP A 108 0.68 9.98 11.45
N GLU A 109 0.27 10.82 10.49
CA GLU A 109 -1.14 11.04 10.18
C GLU A 109 -1.83 9.74 9.75
N ILE A 110 -1.21 8.97 8.85
CA ILE A 110 -1.75 7.67 8.42
C ILE A 110 -1.84 6.69 9.60
N ILE A 111 -0.85 6.65 10.49
CA ILE A 111 -0.87 5.82 11.71
C ILE A 111 -2.12 6.15 12.55
N VAL A 112 -2.39 7.43 12.79
CA VAL A 112 -3.56 7.88 13.57
C VAL A 112 -4.86 7.41 12.93
N GLU A 113 -4.99 7.52 11.60
CA GLU A 113 -6.18 7.07 10.88
C GLU A 113 -6.37 5.54 10.98
N LEU A 114 -5.29 4.76 10.81
CA LEU A 114 -5.33 3.30 10.92
C LEU A 114 -5.70 2.84 12.35
N GLU A 115 -5.15 3.48 13.38
CA GLU A 115 -5.49 3.19 14.78
C GLU A 115 -6.95 3.53 15.09
N ALA A 116 -7.44 4.67 14.62
CA ALA A 116 -8.84 5.07 14.77
C ALA A 116 -9.79 4.04 14.12
N TRP A 117 -9.45 3.56 12.93
CA TRP A 117 -10.23 2.54 12.25
C TRP A 117 -10.19 1.19 12.97
N LEU A 118 -9.04 0.76 13.49
CA LEU A 118 -8.93 -0.50 14.24
C LEU A 118 -9.81 -0.51 15.49
N ALA A 119 -9.98 0.65 16.13
CA ALA A 119 -10.88 0.87 17.25
C ALA A 119 -12.36 0.89 16.84
N ARG A 120 -12.68 1.38 15.63
CA ARG A 120 -14.06 1.49 15.10
C ARG A 120 -14.10 1.10 13.60
N PRO A 121 -14.14 -0.20 13.29
CA PRO A 121 -14.04 -0.66 11.91
C PRO A 121 -15.24 -0.23 11.06
N VAL A 122 -14.96 0.37 9.91
CA VAL A 122 -15.94 0.73 8.89
C VAL A 122 -15.55 0.07 7.56
N PHE A 123 -16.47 -0.69 6.99
CA PHE A 123 -16.25 -1.41 5.73
C PHE A 123 -17.05 -0.78 4.60
N THR A 124 -16.48 -0.82 3.40
CA THR A 124 -17.11 -0.42 2.15
C THR A 124 -16.87 -1.49 1.09
N GLU A 125 -17.58 -1.42 -0.02
CA GLU A 125 -17.39 -2.34 -1.14
C GLU A 125 -16.91 -1.58 -2.37
N ILE A 126 -15.89 -2.12 -3.05
CA ILE A 126 -15.49 -1.69 -4.38
C ILE A 126 -16.31 -2.45 -5.42
N GLN A 127 -16.76 -1.72 -6.45
CA GLN A 127 -17.57 -2.29 -7.53
C GLN A 127 -16.88 -2.11 -8.88
N PRO A 128 -16.75 -3.19 -9.69
CA PRO A 128 -17.09 -4.58 -9.36
C PRO A 128 -16.19 -5.15 -8.24
N ALA A 129 -16.62 -6.25 -7.60
CA ALA A 129 -15.87 -6.89 -6.51
C ALA A 129 -14.39 -7.22 -6.88
N GLN A 130 -14.13 -7.52 -8.16
CA GLN A 130 -12.80 -7.80 -8.69
C GLN A 130 -11.97 -6.54 -9.01
N ARG A 131 -12.51 -5.33 -8.86
CA ARG A 131 -11.86 -4.09 -9.31
C ARG A 131 -10.45 -3.91 -8.77
N LEU A 132 -10.22 -4.22 -7.49
CA LEU A 132 -8.88 -4.12 -6.90
C LEU A 132 -7.88 -5.08 -7.58
N GLN A 133 -8.33 -6.27 -7.96
CA GLN A 133 -7.51 -7.24 -8.70
C GLN A 133 -7.25 -6.79 -10.15
N THR A 134 -8.21 -6.11 -10.77
CA THR A 134 -8.03 -5.50 -12.10
C THR A 134 -6.96 -4.40 -12.05
N LEU A 135 -7.01 -3.53 -11.04
CA LEU A 135 -6.00 -2.48 -10.84
C LEU A 135 -4.61 -3.08 -10.58
N ALA A 136 -4.52 -4.13 -9.76
CA ALA A 136 -3.25 -4.84 -9.54
C ALA A 136 -2.66 -5.41 -10.81
N LYS A 137 -3.49 -6.07 -11.62
CA LYS A 137 -3.04 -6.61 -12.90
C LYS A 137 -2.53 -5.51 -13.84
N GLY A 138 -3.24 -4.38 -13.92
CA GLY A 138 -2.79 -3.22 -14.70
C GLY A 138 -1.43 -2.70 -14.23
N LEU A 139 -1.20 -2.64 -12.92
CA LEU A 139 0.10 -2.26 -12.37
C LEU A 139 1.19 -3.28 -12.71
N GLU A 140 0.93 -4.59 -12.59
CA GLU A 140 1.89 -5.64 -12.96
C GLU A 140 2.30 -5.53 -14.43
N ASP A 141 1.31 -5.40 -15.30
CA ASP A 141 1.52 -5.26 -16.74
C ASP A 141 2.32 -3.96 -17.04
N TRP A 142 2.04 -2.86 -16.33
CA TRP A 142 2.82 -1.61 -16.45
C TRP A 142 4.27 -1.76 -15.98
N ILE A 143 4.51 -2.41 -14.83
CA ILE A 143 5.87 -2.64 -14.30
C ILE A 143 6.68 -3.49 -15.30
N GLU A 144 6.09 -4.57 -15.83
CA GLU A 144 6.77 -5.45 -16.81
C GLU A 144 7.13 -4.69 -18.09
N ASN A 145 6.22 -3.86 -18.60
CA ASN A 145 6.46 -3.01 -19.76
C ASN A 145 7.55 -1.96 -19.49
N TYR A 146 7.54 -1.34 -18.30
CA TYR A 146 8.56 -0.37 -17.92
C TYR A 146 9.94 -1.02 -17.84
N GLU A 147 10.08 -2.13 -17.11
CA GLU A 147 11.35 -2.84 -16.92
C GLU A 147 11.91 -3.38 -18.24
N SER A 148 11.06 -3.89 -19.14
CA SER A 148 11.50 -4.37 -20.47
C SER A 148 11.93 -3.25 -21.42
N SER A 149 11.51 -2.00 -21.18
CA SER A 149 11.87 -0.83 -21.98
C SER A 149 13.18 -0.15 -21.56
N GLN A 150 13.74 -0.51 -20.40
CA GLN A 150 14.98 0.08 -19.89
C GLN A 150 16.20 -0.53 -20.61
N PRO A 151 17.15 0.29 -21.12
CA PRO A 151 18.39 -0.23 -21.69
C PRO A 151 19.25 -0.88 -20.60
N SER A 152 19.80 -2.06 -20.91
CA SER A 152 20.63 -2.89 -20.02
C SER A 152 21.97 -2.25 -19.65
#